data_AF-A0A4Q5QNJ4-F1
#
_entry.id   AF-A0A4Q5QNJ4-F1
#
_cell.length_a   1.000
_cell.length_b   1.000
_cell.length_c   1.000
_cell.angle_alpha   90.00
_cell.angle_beta   90.00
_cell.angle_gamma   90.00
#
_symmetry.space_group_name_H-M   'P 1'
#
loop_
_entity.id
_entity.type
_entity.pdbx_description
1 polymer ?
#
loop_
_entity_poly.entity_id
_entity_poly.type
_entity_poly.pdbx_seq_one_letter_code
_entity_poly.pdbx_strand_id
1 'polypeptide(L)' 'MKKLTYLVALLVLSTIGYAQTGVKKPVATAKPAAPVKVTSIEGITEYALANGMRVLLFPDQTKPTTT' A
#
# COMPACT_ATOMS: atom_id res chain seq x y z
N MET A 1 -20.64 -51.04 20.97
CA MET A 1 -19.45 -50.18 21.17
C MET A 1 -19.09 -49.35 19.94
N LYS A 2 -19.20 -49.88 18.71
CA LYS A 2 -18.84 -49.18 17.46
C LYS A 2 -19.68 -47.91 17.15
N LYS A 3 -20.94 -47.86 17.57
CA LYS A 3 -21.85 -46.69 17.37
C LYS A 3 -21.41 -45.46 18.16
N LEU A 4 -20.74 -45.66 19.30
CA LEU A 4 -20.23 -44.58 20.15
C LEU A 4 -18.95 -43.98 19.54
N THR A 5 -18.14 -44.79 18.87
CA THR A 5 -16.95 -44.35 18.12
C THR A 5 -17.31 -43.46 16.93
N TYR A 6 -18.41 -43.74 16.22
CA TYR A 6 -18.88 -42.91 15.11
C TYR A 6 -19.45 -41.56 15.56
N LEU A 7 -20.08 -41.49 16.75
CA LEU A 7 -20.61 -40.24 17.30
C LEU A 7 -19.49 -39.29 17.75
N VAL A 8 -18.40 -39.84 18.30
CA VAL A 8 -17.18 -39.06 18.62
C VAL A 8 -16.45 -38.65 17.34
N ALA A 9 -16.40 -39.50 16.32
CA ALA A 9 -15.79 -39.16 15.03
C ALA A 9 -16.57 -38.05 14.28
N LEU A 10 -17.90 -38.04 14.37
CA LEU A 10 -18.75 -36.98 13.79
C LEU A 10 -18.61 -35.64 14.51
N LEU A 11 -18.30 -35.65 15.81
CA LEU A 11 -18.12 -34.43 16.61
C LEU A 11 -16.74 -33.79 16.41
N VAL A 12 -15.73 -34.57 15.98
CA VAL A 12 -14.39 -34.06 15.66
C VAL A 12 -14.34 -33.40 14.27
N LEU A 13 -15.17 -33.83 13.32
CA LEU A 13 -15.21 -33.26 11.96
C LEU A 13 -15.83 -31.85 11.88
N SER A 14 -16.62 -31.41 12.86
CA SER A 14 -17.31 -30.10 12.82
C SER A 14 -16.44 -28.91 13.27
N THR A 15 -15.24 -29.16 13.81
CA THR A 15 -14.38 -28.09 14.37
C THR A 15 -13.38 -27.49 13.37
N ILE A 16 -13.24 -28.03 12.16
CA ILE A 16 -12.26 -27.56 11.17
C ILE A 16 -12.78 -26.36 10.34
N GLY A 17 -14.06 -25.99 10.49
CA GLY A 17 -14.73 -25.01 9.61
C GLY A 17 -14.61 -23.52 9.97
N TYR A 18 -13.92 -23.13 11.05
CA TYR A 18 -13.82 -21.72 11.47
C TYR A 18 -12.40 -21.14 11.33
N ALA A 19 -11.70 -21.45 10.24
CA ALA A 19 -10.54 -20.67 9.84
C ALA A 19 -11.00 -19.37 9.18
N GLN A 20 -11.24 -18.37 10.03
CA GLN A 20 -11.18 -16.93 9.79
C GLN A 20 -11.16 -16.51 8.31
N THR A 21 -12.32 -16.06 7.81
CA THR A 21 -12.37 -15.12 6.70
C THR A 21 -11.60 -13.87 7.12
N GLY A 22 -10.31 -13.85 6.78
CA GLY A 22 -9.45 -12.70 7.00
C GLY A 22 -9.98 -11.54 6.18
N VAL A 23 -10.83 -10.71 6.79
CA VAL A 23 -11.11 -9.37 6.30
C VAL A 23 -9.76 -8.66 6.35
N LYS A 24 -9.03 -8.69 5.23
CA LYS A 24 -7.85 -7.85 5.04
C LYS A 24 -8.35 -6.42 5.23
N LYS A 25 -8.04 -5.83 6.38
CA LYS A 25 -8.25 -4.41 6.65
C LYS A 25 -7.75 -3.67 5.40
N PRO A 26 -8.55 -2.80 4.77
CA PRO A 26 -8.08 -2.08 3.60
C PRO A 26 -6.80 -1.39 4.02
N VAL A 27 -5.68 -1.76 3.41
CA VAL A 27 -4.44 -1.02 3.58
C VAL A 27 -4.76 0.31 2.92
N ALA A 28 -5.04 1.31 3.75
CA ALA A 28 -5.18 2.67 3.28
C ALA A 28 -3.91 2.98 2.49
N THR A 29 -4.07 3.31 1.21
CA THR A 29 -2.97 3.73 0.36
C THR A 29 -2.38 4.97 1.00
N ALA A 30 -1.22 4.80 1.66
CA ALA A 30 -0.50 5.90 2.27
C ALA A 30 -0.19 6.92 1.17
N LYS A 31 -0.57 8.18 1.40
CA LYS A 31 -0.26 9.26 0.48
C LYS A 31 1.28 9.34 0.33
N PRO A 32 1.82 9.45 -0.90
CA PRO A 32 3.24 9.65 -1.08
C PRO A 32 3.73 10.87 -0.29
N ALA A 33 4.89 10.75 0.35
CA ALA A 33 5.50 11.89 1.01
C ALA A 33 5.82 13.00 -0.02
N ALA A 34 5.79 14.25 0.45
CA ALA A 34 6.06 15.39 -0.41
C ALA A 34 7.51 15.35 -0.94
N PRO A 35 7.75 15.79 -2.19
CA PRO A 35 9.11 15.93 -2.73
C PRO A 35 9.96 16.89 -1.88
N VAL A 36 11.23 16.56 -1.68
CA VAL A 36 12.18 17.41 -0.95
C VAL A 36 13.02 18.19 -1.95
N LYS A 37 13.02 19.52 -1.85
CA LYS A 37 13.86 20.39 -2.70
C LYS A 37 15.33 20.21 -2.32
N VAL A 38 16.16 19.84 -3.30
CA VAL A 38 17.60 19.61 -3.12
C VAL A 38 18.38 20.88 -3.44
N THR A 39 18.28 21.35 -4.68
CA THR A 39 18.95 22.57 -5.15
C THR A 39 18.13 23.27 -6.22
N SER A 40 18.41 24.55 -6.44
CA SER A 40 17.77 25.34 -7.49
C SER A 40 18.77 26.33 -8.05
N ILE A 41 19.06 26.20 -9.35
CA ILE A 41 20.05 27.00 -10.07
C ILE A 41 19.41 27.44 -11.38
N GLU A 42 19.46 28.73 -11.68
CA GLU A 42 18.95 29.31 -12.94
C GLU A 42 17.49 28.92 -13.26
N GLY A 43 16.65 28.76 -12.24
CA GLY A 43 15.25 28.36 -12.38
C GLY A 43 15.03 26.85 -12.53
N ILE A 44 16.08 26.06 -12.71
CA ILE A 44 16.03 24.60 -12.72
C ILE A 44 16.08 24.10 -11.28
N THR A 45 15.14 23.24 -10.87
CA THR A 45 15.05 22.76 -9.47
C THR A 45 15.12 21.24 -9.38
N GLU A 46 16.05 20.73 -8.57
CA GLU A 46 16.16 19.29 -8.28
C GLU A 46 15.32 18.94 -7.04
N TYR A 47 14.57 17.84 -7.13
CA TYR A 47 13.79 17.27 -6.04
C TYR A 47 14.16 15.81 -5.80
N ALA A 48 14.27 15.43 -4.54
CA ALA A 48 14.35 14.04 -4.10
C ALA A 48 12.95 13.52 -3.74
N LEU A 49 12.60 12.36 -4.28
CA LEU A 49 11.36 11.66 -4.00
C LEU A 49 11.57 10.57 -2.94
N ALA A 50 10.51 10.24 -2.20
CA ALA A 50 10.56 9.23 -1.14
C ALA A 50 10.88 7.81 -1.63
N ASN A 51 10.72 7.54 -2.92
CA ASN A 51 11.09 6.28 -3.56
C ASN A 51 12.58 6.23 -4.00
N GLY A 52 13.39 7.22 -3.63
CA GLY A 52 14.81 7.31 -3.98
C GLY A 52 15.09 7.90 -5.36
N MET A 53 14.06 8.28 -6.12
CA MET A 53 14.24 8.95 -7.41
C MET A 53 14.59 10.43 -7.24
N ARG A 54 15.26 10.98 -8.25
CA ARG A 54 15.54 12.41 -8.38
C ARG A 54 14.85 12.96 -9.62
N VAL A 55 14.19 14.10 -9.47
CA VAL A 55 13.47 14.78 -10.56
C VAL A 55 14.03 16.17 -10.73
N LEU A 56 14.28 16.58 -11.97
CA LEU A 56 14.75 17.90 -12.32
C LEU A 56 13.62 18.67 -13.00
N LEU A 57 13.13 19.72 -12.33
CA LEU A 57 12.07 20.59 -12.82
C LEU A 57 12.68 21.73 -13.63
N PHE A 58 12.34 21.78 -14.91
CA PHE A 58 12.70 22.86 -15.84
C PHE A 58 11.45 23.68 -16.16
N PRO A 59 11.35 24.94 -15.70
CA PRO A 59 10.22 25.79 -16.05
C PRO A 59 10.34 26.26 -17.51
N ASP A 60 9.30 26.03 -18.30
CA ASP A 60 9.18 26.61 -19.63
C ASP A 60 8.69 28.06 -19.51
N GLN A 61 9.62 29.02 -19.63
CA GLN A 61 9.31 30.45 -19.49
C GLN A 61 8.49 31.02 -20.66
N THR A 62 8.31 30.26 -21.74
CA THR A 62 7.57 30.73 -22.93
C THR A 62 6.07 30.46 -22.84
N LYS A 63 5.62 29.69 -21.85
CA LYS A 63 4.21 29.35 -21.67
C LYS A 63 3.65 30.03 -20.42
N PRO A 64 2.67 30.94 -20.54
CA PRO A 64 2.01 31.51 -19.37
C PRO A 64 1.26 30.40 -18.62
N THR A 65 1.56 30.25 -17.33
CA THR A 65 0.82 29.37 -16.42
C THR A 65 -0.42 30.10 -15.91
N THR A 66 -1.56 29.89 -16.57
CA THR A 66 -2.87 30.32 -16.01
C THR A 66 -3.25 29.36 -14.88
N THR A 67 -3.58 29.94 -13.71
CA THR A 67 -4.03 29.22 -12.50
C THR A 67 -5.48 28.77 -12.63
#